data_AF-A0A944Q860-F1
#
_entry.id   AF-A0A944Q860-F1
#
_cell.length_a   1.000
_cell.length_b   1.000
_cell.length_c   1.000
_cell.angle_alpha   90.00
_cell.angle_beta   90.00
_cell.angle_gamma   90.00
#
_symmetry.space_group_name_H-M   'P 1'
#
loop_
_entity.id
_entity.type
_entity.pdbx_description
1 polymer ?
#
loop_
_entity_poly.entity_id
_entity_poly.type
_entity_poly.pdbx_seq_one_letter_code
_entity_poly.pdbx_strand_id
1 'polypeptide(L)' 'MTLYQPEPVEISTRMRPDEWTEASLSELVTSYQNQLREMGAPESEIVTEVDRDDDGGVSVTVTWAKGDIADAPGMEQTL' A
#
# COMPACT_ATOMS: atom_id res chain seq x y z
N MET A 1 -3.04 -28.61 -7.38
CA MET A 1 -1.83 -27.86 -7.75
C MET A 1 -2.03 -26.44 -7.24
N THR A 2 -1.27 -26.01 -6.25
CA THR A 2 -1.30 -24.63 -5.77
C THR A 2 -0.65 -23.77 -6.84
N LEU A 3 -1.42 -22.89 -7.48
CA LEU A 3 -0.86 -21.83 -8.31
C LEU A 3 0.10 -21.04 -7.43
N TYR A 4 1.37 -20.96 -7.80
CA TYR A 4 2.32 -20.11 -7.12
C TYR A 4 1.87 -18.66 -7.35
N GLN A 5 1.23 -18.08 -6.34
CA GLN A 5 0.92 -16.67 -6.33
C GLN A 5 2.17 -15.97 -5.80
N PRO A 6 2.79 -15.06 -6.58
CA PRO A 6 3.95 -14.32 -6.10
C PRO A 6 3.56 -13.58 -4.82
N GLU A 7 4.42 -13.63 -3.80
CA GLU A 7 4.19 -12.90 -2.56
C GLU A 7 4.03 -11.41 -2.86
N PRO A 8 3.02 -10.72 -2.29
CA PRO A 8 2.83 -9.30 -2.48
C PRO A 8 4.06 -8.55 -1.96
N VAL A 9 4.53 -7.55 -2.72
CA VAL A 9 5.66 -6.72 -2.32
C VAL A 9 5.14 -5.58 -1.48
N GLU A 10 5.58 -5.49 -0.23
CA GLU A 10 5.19 -4.45 0.72
C GLU A 10 6.41 -3.62 1.14
N ILE A 11 6.22 -2.30 1.19
CA ILE A 11 7.18 -1.34 1.74
C ILE A 11 6.48 -0.59 2.87
N SER A 12 6.89 -0.84 4.11
CA SER A 12 6.33 -0.20 5.30
C SER A 12 7.39 0.64 6.03
N THR A 13 7.04 1.87 6.39
CA THR A 13 7.85 2.74 7.26
C THR A 13 7.01 3.32 8.37
N ARG A 14 7.54 3.31 9.59
CA ARG A 14 6.97 3.98 10.75
C ARG A 14 7.83 5.18 11.13
N MET A 15 7.18 6.33 11.33
CA MET A 15 7.81 7.61 11.64
C MET A 15 7.23 8.15 12.96
N ARG A 16 8.08 8.70 13.82
CA ARG A 16 7.65 9.41 15.05
C ARG A 16 7.13 10.81 14.71
N PRO A 17 6.31 11.44 15.57
CA PRO A 17 5.78 12.80 15.34
C PRO A 17 6.82 13.88 15.00
N ASP A 18 8.08 13.71 15.43
CA ASP A 18 9.17 14.66 15.15
C ASP A 18 9.94 14.32 13.85
N GLU A 19 9.70 13.14 13.28
CA GLU A 19 10.43 12.58 12.13
C GLU A 19 9.71 12.78 10.79
N TRP A 20 8.47 13.27 10.79
CA TRP A 20 7.70 13.46 9.57
C TRP A 20 7.02 14.83 9.52
N THR A 21 6.77 15.26 8.29
CA THR A 21 5.91 16.40 7.96
C THR A 21 4.98 15.97 6.84
N GLU A 22 3.89 16.71 6.58
CA GLU A 22 3.00 16.42 5.46
C GLU A 22 3.75 16.38 4.12
N ALA A 23 4.73 17.26 3.94
CA ALA A 23 5.57 17.30 2.75
C ALA A 23 6.45 16.04 2.64
N SER A 24 7.20 15.71 3.69
CA SER A 24 8.08 14.53 3.71
C SER A 24 7.29 13.22 3.57
N LEU A 25 6.08 13.16 4.12
CA LEU A 25 5.19 12.01 3.97
C LEU A 25 4.71 11.84 2.53
N SER A 26 4.29 12.93 1.88
CA SER A 26 3.90 12.88 0.46
C SER A 26 5.07 12.45 -0.43
N GLU A 27 6.28 12.95 -0.15
CA GLU A 27 7.49 12.55 -0.88
C GLU A 27 7.82 11.08 -0.65
N LEU A 28 7.73 10.60 0.60
CA LEU A 28 7.98 9.19 0.94
C LEU A 28 7.01 8.24 0.23
N VAL A 29 5.71 8.55 0.30
CA VAL A 29 4.65 7.81 -0.39
C VAL A 29 4.95 7.76 -1.90
N THR A 30 5.27 8.90 -2.50
CA THR A 30 5.58 8.99 -3.93
C THR A 30 6.81 8.16 -4.28
N SER A 31 7.84 8.19 -3.45
CA SER A 31 9.07 7.42 -3.64
C SER A 31 8.80 5.91 -3.62
N TYR A 32 8.00 5.43 -2.66
CA TYR A 32 7.64 4.01 -2.57
C TYR A 32 6.77 3.56 -3.75
N GLN A 33 5.76 4.35 -4.14
CA GLN A 33 4.99 4.06 -5.35
C GLN A 33 5.89 4.00 -6.58
N ASN A 34 6.84 4.93 -6.73
CA ASN A 34 7.74 4.93 -7.87
C ASN A 34 8.64 3.68 -7.87
N GLN A 35 9.15 3.26 -6.71
CA GLN A 35 9.94 2.04 -6.59
C GLN A 35 9.14 0.81 -7.04
N LEU A 36 7.85 0.71 -6.69
CA LEU A 36 6.97 -0.35 -7.18
C LEU A 36 6.73 -0.24 -8.70
N ARG A 37 6.51 0.96 -9.22
CA ARG A 37 6.37 1.20 -10.68
C ARG A 37 7.61 0.80 -11.46
N GLU A 38 8.80 1.09 -10.93
CA GLU A 38 10.08 0.69 -11.50
C GLU A 38 10.25 -0.83 -11.56
N MET A 39 9.62 -1.56 -10.61
CA MET A 39 9.54 -3.03 -10.64
C MET A 39 8.46 -3.57 -11.59
N GLY A 40 7.66 -2.69 -12.20
CA GLY A 40 6.59 -3.04 -13.13
C GLY A 40 5.19 -3.12 -12.52
N ALA A 41 4.99 -2.59 -11.30
CA ALA A 41 3.67 -2.48 -10.70
C ALA A 41 2.84 -1.40 -11.43
N PRO A 42 1.66 -1.73 -12.00
CA PRO A 42 0.74 -0.73 -12.52
C PRO A 42 0.11 0.06 -11.37
N GLU A 43 -0.21 1.33 -11.62
CA GLU A 43 -0.81 2.22 -10.61
C GLU A 43 -2.09 1.65 -9.97
N SER A 44 -2.88 0.90 -10.73
CA SER A 44 -4.10 0.24 -10.23
C SER A 44 -3.85 -0.93 -9.27
N GLU A 45 -2.64 -1.49 -9.22
CA GLU A 45 -2.25 -2.56 -8.28
C GLU A 45 -1.41 -2.03 -7.11
N ILE A 46 -1.15 -0.71 -7.06
CA ILE A 46 -0.42 -0.10 -5.96
C ILE A 46 -1.42 0.43 -4.94
N VAL A 47 -1.45 -0.20 -3.77
CA VAL A 47 -2.28 0.22 -2.64
C VAL A 47 -1.39 1.01 -1.69
N THR A 48 -1.85 2.20 -1.29
CA THR A 48 -1.15 3.04 -0.31
C THR A 48 -2.04 3.22 0.91
N GLU A 49 -1.51 2.87 2.07
CA GLU A 49 -2.16 3.02 3.37
C GLU A 49 -1.30 3.94 4.25
N VAL A 50 -1.94 4.95 4.85
CA VAL A 50 -1.29 5.88 5.77
C VAL A 50 -2.09 5.86 7.06
N ASP A 51 -1.53 5.22 8.07
CA ASP A 51 -2.10 5.13 9.41
C ASP A 51 -1.47 6.21 10.29
N ARG A 52 -2.32 7.01 10.95
CA ARG A 52 -1.87 8.03 11.91
C ARG A 52 -2.21 7.57 13.31
N ASP A 53 -1.19 7.40 14.13
CA ASP A 53 -1.29 6.96 15.50
C ASP A 53 -1.78 8.10 16.40
N ASP A 54 -2.49 7.78 17.48
CA ASP A 54 -3.02 8.75 18.46
C ASP A 54 -1.87 9.48 19.20
N ASP A 55 -0.70 8.84 19.30
CA ASP A 55 0.54 9.43 19.81
C ASP A 55 1.21 10.42 18.82
N GLY A 56 0.61 10.67 17.65
CA GLY A 56 1.13 11.58 16.62
C GLY A 56 2.17 10.95 15.67
N GLY A 57 2.42 9.65 15.82
CA GLY A 57 3.22 8.87 14.88
C GLY A 57 2.47 8.61 13.58
N VAL A 58 3.20 8.28 12.52
CA VAL A 58 2.59 7.89 11.24
C VAL A 58 3.27 6.65 10.69
N SER A 59 2.46 5.72 10.20
CA SER A 59 2.91 4.53 9.50
C SER A 59 2.44 4.61 8.05
N VAL A 60 3.36 4.48 7.12
CA VAL A 60 3.10 4.45 5.68
C VAL A 60 3.39 3.04 5.19
N THR A 61 2.39 2.42 4.55
CA THR A 61 2.50 1.12 3.92
C THR A 61 2.12 1.25 2.45
N VAL A 62 2.99 0.79 1.56
CA VAL A 62 2.72 0.76 0.12
C VAL A 62 2.90 -0.66 -0.38
N THR A 63 1.86 -1.21 -0.96
CA THR A 63 1.75 -2.63 -1.31
C THR A 63 1.49 -2.78 -2.80
N TRP A 64 2.25 -3.66 -3.46
CA TRP A 64 1.94 -4.14 -4.80
C TRP A 64 1.03 -5.37 -4.68
N ALA A 65 -0.28 -5.13 -4.79
CA ALA A 65 -1.31 -6.15 -4.81
C ALA A 65 -1.38 -6.79 -6.21
N LYS A 66 -0.39 -7.62 -6.53
CA LYS A 66 -0.31 -8.37 -7.79
C LYS A 66 -1.44 -9.41 -7.85
N GLY A 67 -2.60 -9.00 -8.38
CA GLY A 67 -3.75 -9.87 -8.58
C GLY A 67 -4.74 -10.03 -7.41
N ASP A 68 -4.80 -9.10 -6.45
CA ASP A 68 -5.93 -9.01 -5.50
C ASP A 68 -6.98 -7.98 -5.98
N ILE A 69 -7.23 -7.95 -7.29
CA ILE A 69 -8.47 -7.37 -7.83
C ILE A 69 -9.58 -8.43 -7.66
N ALA A 70 -9.73 -8.95 -6.45
CA ALA A 70 -10.69 -9.98 -6.08
C ALA A 70 -11.30 -9.72 -4.69
N ASP A 71 -11.45 -8.45 -4.30
CA ASP A 71 -12.50 -8.03 -3.37
C ASP A 71 -13.41 -7.03 -4.08
N ALA A 72 -14.13 -7.50 -5.09
CA ALA A 72 -15.48 -7.00 -5.28
C ALA A 72 -16.32 -7.77 -4.26
N PRO A 73 -16.94 -7.14 -3.24
CA PRO A 73 -17.94 -7.84 -2.45
C PRO A 73 -18.98 -8.34 -3.43
N GLY A 74 -19.01 -9.66 -3.61
CA GLY A 74 -19.99 -10.33 -4.44
C GLY A 74 -21.35 -9.83 -3.98
N MET A 75 -22.06 -9.17 -4.90
CA MET A 75 -23.45 -8.81 -4.71
C MET A 75 -24.18 -10.13 -4.44
N GLU A 76 -24.42 -10.42 -3.16
CA GLU A 76 -25.25 -11.56 -2.77
C GLU A 76 -26.66 -11.25 -3.24
N GLN A 77 -26.98 -11.77 -4.42
CA GLN A 77 -28.31 -11.80 -4.97
C GLN A 77 -29.19 -12.61 -4.01
N THR A 78 -29.89 -11.92 -3.11
CA THR A 78 -31.02 -12.51 -2.42
C THR A 78 -32.23 -12.37 -3.33
N LEU A 79 -32.57 -13.47 -3.99
CA LEU A 79 -33.86 -13.73 -4.66
C LEU A 79 -34.99 -13.85 -3.63
#